data_AF-A0AAV0AMD0-F1
#
_entry.id   AF-A0AAV0AMD0-F1
#
_cell.length_a   1.000
_cell.length_b   1.000
_cell.length_c   1.000
_cell.angle_alpha   90.00
_cell.angle_beta   90.00
_cell.angle_gamma   90.00
#
_symmetry.space_group_name_H-M   'P 1'
#
loop_
_entity.id
_entity.type
_entity.pdbx_description
1 polymer ?
#
loop_
_entity_poly.entity_id
_entity_poly.type
_entity_poly.pdbx_seq_one_letter_code
_entity_poly.pdbx_strand_id
1 'polypeptide(L)' 'PLDIESTMKKTKDNNHLLFIVDINVNKKQIAEAVKTLYDVTFLCVNTLIQPNGKKKALVHLTPAGFKL' A
#
# COMPACT_ATOMS: atom_id res chain seq x y z
N PRO A 1 0.07 -12.25 -2.97
CA PRO A 1 1.01 -11.10 -2.97
C PRO A 1 1.94 -11.16 -4.19
N LEU A 2 1.50 -10.57 -5.32
CA LEU A 2 2.31 -10.52 -6.53
C LEU A 2 3.33 -9.38 -6.39
N ASP A 3 4.60 -9.79 -6.26
CA ASP A 3 5.85 -9.03 -6.24
C ASP A 3 6.13 -8.10 -5.06
N ILE A 4 6.56 -8.73 -3.97
CA ILE A 4 7.22 -8.05 -2.84
C ILE A 4 8.67 -7.65 -3.22
N GLU A 5 9.33 -8.36 -4.14
CA GLU A 5 10.78 -8.20 -4.42
C GLU A 5 11.13 -6.97 -5.28
N SER A 6 10.27 -6.55 -6.21
CA SER A 6 10.53 -5.38 -7.08
C SER A 6 10.07 -4.06 -6.48
N THR A 7 9.22 -4.09 -5.44
CA THR A 7 8.59 -2.91 -4.83
C THR A 7 9.39 -2.35 -3.64
N MET A 8 10.16 -3.18 -2.91
CA MET A 8 11.03 -2.68 -1.83
C MET A 8 12.24 -1.87 -2.33
N LYS A 9 12.65 -2.04 -3.60
CA LYS A 9 13.83 -1.37 -4.16
C LYS A 9 13.63 0.11 -4.51
N LYS A 10 12.40 0.66 -4.41
CA LYS A 10 12.06 1.97 -5.00
C LYS A 10 11.76 3.12 -4.03
N THR A 11 12.06 3.00 -2.74
CA THR A 11 11.68 4.02 -1.75
C THR A 11 12.77 4.32 -0.73
N LYS A 12 13.66 5.24 -1.08
CA LYS A 12 14.21 6.19 -0.09
C LYS A 12 13.59 7.59 -0.25
N ASP A 13 13.17 7.96 -1.47
CA ASP A 13 12.64 9.30 -1.76
C ASP A 13 11.11 9.44 -1.69
N ASN A 14 10.34 8.40 -2.05
CA ASN A 14 8.88 8.49 -2.16
C ASN A 14 8.20 7.57 -1.15
N ASN A 15 7.76 8.09 -0.01
CA ASN A 15 7.06 7.39 1.10
C ASN A 15 5.69 6.81 0.70
N HIS A 16 5.65 6.00 -0.35
CA HIS A 16 4.43 5.42 -0.91
C HIS A 16 4.62 3.92 -1.13
N LEU A 17 3.73 3.11 -0.54
CA LEU A 17 3.65 1.67 -0.80
C LEU A 17 2.55 1.39 -1.80
N LEU A 18 2.80 0.43 -2.67
CA LEU A 18 1.85 0.03 -3.69
C LEU A 18 1.40 -1.42 -3.47
N PHE A 19 0.09 -1.63 -3.42
CA PHE A 19 -0.54 -2.92 -3.23
C PHE A 19 -1.49 -3.23 -4.39
N ILE A 20 -1.58 -4.50 -4.76
CA ILE A 20 -2.63 -5.02 -5.62
C ILE A 20 -3.63 -5.76 -4.73
N VAL A 21 -4.89 -5.35 -4.79
CA VAL A 21 -5.98 -5.83 -3.93
C VAL A 21 -7.19 -6.23 -4.78
N ASP A 22 -8.13 -6.96 -4.17
CA ASP A 22 -9.38 -7.33 -4.80
C ASP A 22 -10.30 -6.11 -5.02
N ILE A 23 -11.13 -6.15 -6.07
CA ILE A 23 -12.02 -5.05 -6.45
C ILE A 23 -13.10 -4.76 -5.40
N ASN A 24 -13.46 -5.72 -4.56
CA ASN A 24 -14.51 -5.56 -3.56
C ASN A 24 -14.01 -4.92 -2.25
N VAL A 25 -12.69 -4.77 -2.08
CA VAL A 25 -12.10 -4.29 -0.83
C VAL A 25 -12.23 -2.77 -0.69
N ASN A 26 -12.63 -2.29 0.48
CA ASN A 26 -12.74 -0.87 0.78
C ASN A 26 -11.44 -0.29 1.36
N LYS A 27 -11.24 1.04 1.26
CA LYS A 27 -10.04 1.74 1.74
C LYS A 27 -9.74 1.50 3.23
N LYS A 28 -10.77 1.40 4.07
CA LYS A 28 -10.62 1.14 5.52
C LYS A 28 -9.98 -0.22 5.80
N GLN A 29 -10.41 -1.26 5.08
CA GLN A 29 -9.85 -2.60 5.21
C GLN A 29 -8.40 -2.66 4.75
N ILE A 30 -8.06 -1.95 3.68
CA ILE A 30 -6.68 -1.84 3.19
C ILE A 30 -5.81 -1.17 4.25
N ALA A 31 -6.28 -0.06 4.84
CA ALA A 31 -5.59 0.65 5.91
C ALA A 31 -5.33 -0.23 7.14
N GLU A 32 -6.34 -0.96 7.62
CA GLU A 32 -6.22 -1.86 8.78
C GLU A 32 -5.26 -3.02 8.50
N ALA A 33 -5.36 -3.63 7.32
CA ALA A 33 -4.47 -4.73 6.92
C ALA A 33 -3.01 -4.26 6.83
N VAL A 34 -2.76 -3.09 6.22
CA VAL A 34 -1.41 -2.53 6.11
C VAL A 34 -0.84 -2.18 7.48
N LYS A 35 -1.66 -1.61 8.38
CA LYS A 35 -1.26 -1.33 9.76
C LYS A 35 -0.89 -2.61 10.51
N THR A 36 -1.67 -3.68 10.36
CA THR A 36 -1.44 -4.95 11.08
C THR A 36 -0.24 -5.71 10.54
N LEU A 37 -0.03 -5.71 9.21
CA LEU A 37 1.03 -6.49 8.57
C LEU A 37 2.42 -5.86 8.69
N TYR A 38 2.49 -4.53 8.67
CA TYR A 38 3.76 -3.81 8.61
C TYR A 38 4.01 -2.91 9.82
N ASP A 39 3.06 -2.81 10.77
CA ASP A 39 3.11 -1.91 11.94
C ASP A 39 3.48 -0.45 11.58
N VAL A 40 2.97 0.02 10.44
CA VAL A 40 3.26 1.36 9.91
C VAL A 40 2.10 2.33 10.12
N THR A 41 2.44 3.59 10.35
CA THR A 41 1.50 4.71 10.27
C THR A 41 1.44 5.28 8.85
N PHE A 42 0.22 5.50 8.36
CA PHE A 42 -0.03 6.04 7.03
C PHE A 42 -0.76 7.39 7.10
N LEU A 43 -0.56 8.21 6.07
CA LEU A 43 -1.23 9.49 5.86
C LEU A 43 -2.58 9.29 5.14
N CYS A 44 -2.56 8.62 4.00
CA CYS A 44 -3.75 8.38 3.20
C CYS A 44 -3.62 7.15 2.30
N VAL A 45 -4.78 6.64 1.86
CA VAL A 45 -4.88 5.50 0.94
C VAL A 45 -5.66 5.91 -0.30
N ASN A 46 -5.00 5.80 -1.44
CA ASN A 46 -5.55 6.08 -2.76
C ASN A 46 -5.77 4.75 -3.48
N THR A 47 -6.89 4.60 -4.18
CA THR A 47 -7.23 3.35 -4.89
C THR A 47 -7.65 3.67 -6.30
N LEU A 48 -7.25 2.81 -7.24
CA LEU A 48 -7.51 2.89 -8.67
C LEU A 48 -7.95 1.50 -9.12
N ILE A 49 -9.00 1.38 -9.92
CA ILE A 49 -9.37 0.12 -10.57
C ILE A 49 -8.65 0.09 -11.92
N GLN A 50 -7.78 -0.89 -12.10
CA GLN A 50 -7.06 -1.10 -13.35
C GLN A 50 -8.00 -1.76 -14.39
N PRO A 51 -7.78 -1.51 -15.69
CA PRO A 51 -8.59 -2.13 -16.76
C PRO A 51 -8.47 -3.66 -16.82
N ASN A 52 -7.45 -4.24 -16.16
CA ASN A 52 -7.27 -5.68 -16.01
C ASN A 52 -8.17 -6.31 -14.92
N GLY A 53 -9.09 -5.55 -14.33
CA GLY A 53 -10.03 -6.03 -13.29
C GLY A 53 -9.45 -6.09 -11.88
N LYS A 54 -8.22 -5.61 -11.65
CA LYS A 54 -7.60 -5.56 -10.32
C LYS A 54 -7.65 -4.15 -9.74
N LYS A 55 -7.71 -4.04 -8.41
CA LYS A 55 -7.63 -2.75 -7.73
C LYS A 55 -6.19 -2.52 -7.27
N LYS A 56 -5.64 -1.37 -7.63
CA LYS A 56 -4.32 -0.88 -7.25
C LYS A 56 -4.49 0.13 -6.13
N ALA A 57 -3.84 -0.11 -5.00
CA ALA A 57 -3.87 0.75 -3.82
C ALA A 57 -2.50 1.38 -3.59
N LEU A 58 -2.45 2.70 -3.51
CA LEU A 58 -1.29 3.50 -3.18
C LEU A 58 -1.46 4.03 -1.75
N VAL A 59 -0.58 3.62 -0.84
CA VAL A 59 -0.62 3.96 0.59
C VAL A 59 0.50 4.94 0.85
N HIS A 60 0.16 6.15 1.27
CA HIS A 60 1.13 7.18 1.63
C HIS A 60 1.52 6.96 3.08
N LEU A 61 2.80 6.78 3.35
CA LEU A 61 3.33 6.56 4.68
C LEU A 61 3.75 7.86 5.33
N THR A 62 3.69 7.89 6.66
CA THR A 62 4.29 8.97 7.42
C THR A 62 5.82 8.88 7.36
N PRO A 63 6.53 10.03 7.30
CA PRO A 63 8.00 10.05 7.22
C PRO A 63 8.71 9.40 8.43
N ALA A 64 8.02 9.25 9.57
CA ALA A 64 8.54 8.60 10.77
C ALA A 64 8.23 7.10 10.87
N GLY A 65 7.50 6.53 9.90
CA GLY A 65 6.78 5.26 10.06
C GLY A 65 7.44 4.01 9.48
N PHE A 66 8.70 4.07 9.02
CA PHE A 66 9.40 2.89 8.49
C PHE A 66 10.47 2.44 9.49
N LYS A 67 10.10 1.55 10.41
CA LYS A 67 11.04 0.84 11.28
C LYS A 67 11.13 -0.60 10.75
N LEU A 68 12.12 -0.85 9.90
CA LEU A 68 12.53 -2.21 9.53
C LEU A 68 13.26 -2.85 10.71
#